data_AF-A0A1G9W2C5-F1
#
_entry.id   AF-A0A1G9W2C5-F1
#
_cell.length_a   1.000
_cell.length_b   1.000
_cell.length_c   1.000
_cell.angle_alpha   90.00
_cell.angle_beta   90.00
_cell.angle_gamma   90.00
#
_symmetry.space_group_name_H-M   'P 1'
#
loop_
_entity.id
_entity.type
_entity.pdbx_description
1 polymer ?
#
loop_
_entity_poly.entity_id
_entity_poly.type
_entity_poly.pdbx_seq_one_letter_code
_entity_poly.pdbx_strand_id
1 'polypeptide(L)'
;MTRSITLSAATAAAFLLTSAFSGAVAAEPGGRDSDQDGIPNRWERVHGMNPHSAADARKDFDHDRLSNLAEYRLRTQIRDEDTDNDGADDGDEVKDGLRGTRVRDRDTDDDGTTDGDEDADHDGLDNEDEDDSSESCVADDDDSDDDSVADEDENEHGASSHDSDSDDDGVADGDEDSDEDGEADEDEDDAAVDDCVVDSDDDGEGDEDEGDVLGTITSFDSLTGVLVIAAAAGFDVTGTVTDDTEITFEDVEDVEDGGEVSRSDSDAPGTVEDLQAGVVVADVEFEDDGVELDNVEIYAPAS
;
A
#
# COMPACT_ATOMS: atom_id res chain seq x y z
N MET A 1 -37.83 78.41 28.74
CA MET A 1 -37.50 78.55 30.18
C MET A 1 -36.90 77.22 30.63
N THR A 2 -35.58 77.12 30.58
CA THR A 2 -34.66 76.97 31.73
C THR A 2 -34.54 75.55 32.29
N ARG A 3 -33.47 74.89 31.81
CA ARG A 3 -32.44 74.10 32.52
C ARG A 3 -32.86 73.00 33.49
N SER A 4 -32.31 71.80 33.27
CA SER A 4 -31.44 71.13 34.26
C SER A 4 -30.54 70.11 33.56
N ILE A 5 -29.23 70.19 33.86
CA ILE A 5 -28.18 69.24 33.50
C ILE A 5 -27.99 68.33 34.71
N THR A 6 -27.92 67.01 34.52
CA THR A 6 -27.27 66.10 35.47
C THR A 6 -26.41 65.09 34.73
N LEU A 7 -25.09 65.25 34.92
CA LEU A 7 -24.05 64.24 34.80
C LEU A 7 -24.35 63.07 35.74
N SER A 8 -24.12 61.81 35.34
CA SER A 8 -23.13 60.93 35.99
C SER A 8 -23.20 59.48 35.53
N ALA A 9 -21.99 58.92 35.43
CA ALA A 9 -21.60 57.51 35.54
C ALA A 9 -22.00 56.56 34.41
N ALA A 10 -21.11 56.49 33.41
CA ALA A 10 -20.88 55.25 32.68
C ALA A 10 -20.31 54.21 33.66
N THR A 11 -21.14 53.27 34.12
CA THR A 11 -20.66 52.01 34.68
C THR A 11 -20.38 51.07 33.52
N ALA A 12 -19.10 50.92 33.19
CA ALA A 12 -18.61 49.80 32.41
C ALA A 12 -18.79 48.53 33.24
N ALA A 13 -19.78 47.71 32.90
CA ALA A 13 -19.86 46.33 33.38
C ALA A 13 -19.04 45.47 32.42
N ALA A 14 -17.79 45.22 32.77
CA ALA A 14 -17.00 44.16 32.17
C ALA A 14 -17.64 42.82 32.56
N PHE A 15 -18.36 42.19 31.62
CA PHE A 15 -18.80 40.81 31.77
C PHE A 15 -17.67 39.90 31.27
N LEU A 16 -16.71 39.62 32.16
CA LEU A 16 -15.87 38.45 32.05
C LEU A 16 -16.73 37.25 32.44
N LEU A 17 -17.36 36.59 31.46
CA LEU A 17 -17.71 35.18 31.61
C LEU A 17 -16.58 34.37 30.96
N THR A 18 -15.54 34.12 31.74
CA THR A 18 -14.67 32.97 31.53
C THR A 18 -15.48 31.73 31.88
N SER A 19 -16.23 31.20 30.92
CA SER A 19 -16.69 29.82 31.00
C SER A 19 -15.49 28.95 30.67
N ALA A 20 -14.64 28.72 31.69
CA ALA A 20 -13.74 27.59 31.67
C ALA A 20 -14.64 26.35 31.65
N PHE A 21 -14.79 25.74 30.48
CA PHE A 21 -15.11 24.32 30.40
C PHE A 21 -13.90 23.58 30.97
N SER A 22 -13.81 23.51 32.29
CA SER A 22 -13.10 22.41 32.94
C SER A 22 -14.05 21.22 32.89
N GLY A 23 -14.23 20.67 31.68
CA GLY A 23 -14.52 19.26 31.53
C GLY A 23 -13.24 18.54 31.91
N ALA A 24 -13.04 18.31 33.20
CA ALA A 24 -12.10 17.30 33.64
C ALA A 24 -12.67 15.98 33.15
N VAL A 25 -12.23 15.55 31.97
CA VAL A 25 -12.18 14.12 31.65
C VAL A 25 -11.44 13.51 32.83
N ALA A 26 -12.09 12.60 33.52
CA ALA A 26 -11.48 11.89 34.63
C ALA A 26 -10.29 11.13 34.05
N ALA A 27 -9.09 11.71 34.17
CA ALA A 27 -7.88 10.97 34.00
C ALA A 27 -7.96 9.83 35.01
N GLU A 28 -8.10 8.60 34.50
CA GLU A 28 -7.58 7.39 35.14
C GLU A 28 -6.32 7.77 35.92
N PRO A 29 -6.08 7.29 37.16
CA PRO A 29 -5.00 7.79 38.01
C PRO A 29 -3.65 7.58 37.32
N GLY A 30 -3.29 8.57 36.51
CA GLY A 30 -2.29 8.42 35.47
C GLY A 30 -0.98 8.22 36.17
N GLY A 31 -0.24 7.20 35.73
CA GLY A 31 1.15 7.08 36.12
C GLY A 31 1.88 8.40 35.91
N ARG A 32 3.02 8.57 36.57
CA ARG A 32 3.92 9.69 36.29
C ARG A 32 4.05 9.85 34.77
N ASP A 33 3.87 11.05 34.27
CA ASP A 33 4.17 11.51 32.91
C ASP A 33 5.29 12.54 33.10
N SER A 34 6.53 12.16 32.77
CA SER A 34 7.71 13.05 32.96
C SER A 34 7.80 14.11 31.87
N ASP A 35 7.26 13.72 30.73
CA ASP A 35 7.10 14.35 29.46
C ASP A 35 6.25 15.58 29.32
N GLN A 36 5.08 15.42 29.92
CA GLN A 36 3.90 16.26 29.82
C GLN A 36 3.29 16.29 28.41
N ASP A 37 3.42 15.20 27.65
CA ASP A 37 2.80 15.02 26.34
C ASP A 37 1.37 14.44 26.40
N GLY A 38 0.99 13.89 27.56
CA GLY A 38 -0.32 13.29 27.79
C GLY A 38 -0.34 11.77 27.80
N ILE A 39 0.80 11.11 27.57
CA ILE A 39 0.97 9.66 27.65
C ILE A 39 1.70 9.31 28.97
N PRO A 40 1.21 8.37 29.80
CA PRO A 40 1.89 8.03 31.04
C PRO A 40 3.18 7.20 30.83
N ASN A 41 4.25 7.48 31.59
CA ASN A 41 5.53 6.73 31.58
C ASN A 41 5.40 5.20 31.66
N ARG A 42 4.31 4.70 32.25
CA ARG A 42 4.07 3.26 32.31
C ARG A 42 3.70 2.72 30.94
N TRP A 43 2.80 3.40 30.26
CA TRP A 43 2.31 3.02 28.95
C TRP A 43 3.41 3.20 27.91
N GLU A 44 4.10 4.35 27.92
CA GLU A 44 5.23 4.61 27.01
C GLU A 44 6.30 3.51 27.08
N ARG A 45 6.69 3.09 28.28
CA ARG A 45 7.66 2.00 28.45
C ARG A 45 7.17 0.62 28.00
N VAL A 46 5.85 0.40 28.01
CA VAL A 46 5.30 -0.90 27.58
C VAL A 46 5.30 -0.97 26.05
N HIS A 47 5.04 0.15 25.38
CA HIS A 47 4.99 0.23 23.91
C HIS A 47 6.30 0.81 23.31
N GLY A 48 7.41 0.72 24.04
CA GLY A 48 8.74 1.08 23.50
C GLY A 48 9.03 2.58 23.30
N MET A 49 8.12 3.47 23.69
CA MET A 49 8.31 4.92 23.64
C MET A 49 9.27 5.44 24.72
N ASN A 50 9.62 6.73 24.65
CA ASN A 50 10.57 7.39 25.54
C ASN A 50 9.88 8.35 26.52
N PRO A 51 9.75 7.98 27.83
CA PRO A 51 9.10 8.77 28.89
C PRO A 51 9.69 10.14 29.24
N HIS A 52 10.68 10.60 28.46
CA HIS A 52 11.42 11.83 28.62
C HIS A 52 11.51 12.65 27.32
N SER A 53 10.80 12.26 26.27
CA SER A 53 10.76 12.92 24.98
C SER A 53 9.33 13.05 24.42
N ALA A 54 8.66 14.15 24.73
CA ALA A 54 7.32 14.55 24.23
C ALA A 54 7.18 14.69 22.69
N ALA A 55 8.18 14.30 21.93
CA ALA A 55 8.17 14.29 20.48
C ALA A 55 7.56 13.01 19.91
N ASP A 56 7.70 11.86 20.58
CA ASP A 56 7.16 10.58 20.11
C ASP A 56 5.63 10.54 20.17
N ALA A 57 4.98 11.16 21.17
CA ALA A 57 3.53 11.32 21.18
C ALA A 57 2.92 12.09 19.98
N ARG A 58 3.74 12.81 19.20
CA ARG A 58 3.31 13.48 17.96
C ARG A 58 3.80 12.78 16.70
N LYS A 59 4.55 11.69 16.86
CA LYS A 59 4.88 10.82 15.76
C LYS A 59 3.70 9.89 15.52
N ASP A 60 3.83 9.24 14.40
CA ASP A 60 3.01 8.22 13.82
C ASP A 60 4.05 7.12 13.51
N PHE A 61 3.80 5.91 14.01
CA PHE A 61 4.81 4.84 14.12
C PHE A 61 4.53 3.65 13.22
N ASP A 62 3.25 3.49 12.90
CA ASP A 62 2.52 2.61 12.00
C ASP A 62 2.50 3.24 10.63
N HIS A 63 2.16 4.54 10.54
CA HIS A 63 1.96 5.32 9.31
C HIS A 63 0.49 5.53 8.88
N ASP A 64 -0.47 5.04 9.68
CA ASP A 64 -1.94 5.26 9.65
C ASP A 64 -2.44 6.73 9.78
N ARG A 65 -1.53 7.72 9.72
CA ARG A 65 -1.84 9.16 9.87
C ARG A 65 -2.41 9.54 11.25
N LEU A 66 -2.49 8.63 12.22
CA LEU A 66 -2.76 8.91 13.63
C LEU A 66 -1.47 9.14 14.40
N SER A 67 -1.49 10.20 15.21
CA SER A 67 -0.42 10.34 16.19
C SER A 67 -0.54 9.26 17.28
N ASN A 68 0.59 8.77 17.76
CA ASN A 68 0.72 7.92 18.96
C ASN A 68 -0.11 8.38 20.18
N LEU A 69 -0.34 9.70 20.32
CA LEU A 69 -1.21 10.27 21.36
C LEU A 69 -2.71 10.13 21.07
N ALA A 70 -3.11 10.25 19.80
CA ALA A 70 -4.46 9.99 19.34
C ALA A 70 -4.79 8.51 19.57
N GLU A 71 -3.90 7.64 19.12
CA GLU A 71 -4.00 6.22 19.33
C GLU A 71 -4.11 5.82 20.81
N TYR A 72 -3.24 6.36 21.68
CA TYR A 72 -3.35 6.15 23.13
C TYR A 72 -4.74 6.50 23.69
N ARG A 73 -5.43 7.50 23.11
CA ARG A 73 -6.76 7.94 23.54
C ARG A 73 -7.88 7.07 22.98
N LEU A 74 -7.75 6.63 21.74
CA LEU A 74 -8.64 5.68 21.07
C LEU A 74 -8.46 4.25 21.60
N ARG A 75 -7.30 4.04 22.24
CA ARG A 75 -6.77 2.81 22.80
C ARG A 75 -6.24 1.85 21.76
N THR A 76 -6.01 2.25 20.52
CA THR A 76 -5.43 1.48 19.40
C THR A 76 -3.95 1.13 19.64
N GLN A 77 -3.30 0.53 18.65
CA GLN A 77 -1.98 -0.07 18.72
C GLN A 77 -0.93 0.73 17.94
N ILE A 78 -0.02 1.41 18.64
CA ILE A 78 0.97 2.36 18.05
C ILE A 78 2.04 1.85 17.08
N ARG A 79 1.87 0.66 16.50
CA ARG A 79 2.77 0.04 15.52
C ARG A 79 2.00 -0.90 14.59
N ASP A 80 0.72 -0.66 14.40
CA ASP A 80 -0.25 -1.58 13.80
C ASP A 80 -1.36 -0.68 13.28
N GLU A 81 -1.36 -0.39 11.97
CA GLU A 81 -2.31 0.58 11.40
C GLU A 81 -3.75 0.10 11.52
N ASP A 82 -3.98 -1.21 11.45
CA ASP A 82 -5.28 -1.82 11.69
C ASP A 82 -5.32 -2.57 13.05
N THR A 83 -5.92 -1.96 14.06
CA THR A 83 -5.97 -2.51 15.42
C THR A 83 -6.78 -3.81 15.55
N ASP A 84 -7.73 -4.08 14.66
CA ASP A 84 -8.65 -5.22 14.74
C ASP A 84 -8.68 -6.15 13.54
N ASN A 85 -7.82 -5.87 12.57
CA ASN A 85 -7.44 -6.74 11.46
C ASN A 85 -8.71 -7.01 10.63
N ASP A 86 -9.37 -5.94 10.22
CA ASP A 86 -10.58 -5.91 9.41
C ASP A 86 -10.41 -5.27 8.04
N GLY A 87 -9.20 -4.81 7.70
CA GLY A 87 -8.86 -4.15 6.44
C GLY A 87 -8.87 -2.63 6.57
N ALA A 88 -9.66 -2.06 7.48
CA ALA A 88 -9.76 -0.61 7.62
C ALA A 88 -8.72 -0.04 8.60
N ASP A 89 -7.91 0.87 8.09
CA ASP A 89 -6.92 1.61 8.86
C ASP A 89 -7.54 2.43 10.01
N ASP A 90 -6.93 2.35 11.21
CA ASP A 90 -7.37 3.10 12.40
C ASP A 90 -7.49 4.61 12.09
N GLY A 91 -6.61 5.09 11.22
CA GLY A 91 -6.58 6.42 10.64
C GLY A 91 -7.84 6.83 9.90
N ASP A 92 -8.23 6.02 8.93
CA ASP A 92 -9.31 6.30 8.01
C ASP A 92 -10.67 6.11 8.68
N GLU A 93 -10.83 5.09 9.52
CA GLU A 93 -12.02 4.96 10.37
C GLU A 93 -12.26 6.19 11.27
N VAL A 94 -11.18 6.80 11.76
CA VAL A 94 -11.24 8.03 12.56
C VAL A 94 -11.52 9.27 11.69
N LYS A 95 -10.96 9.33 10.48
CA LYS A 95 -11.18 10.42 9.49
C LYS A 95 -12.66 10.48 9.09
N ASP A 96 -13.28 9.32 8.88
CA ASP A 96 -14.71 9.17 8.57
C ASP A 96 -15.62 9.42 9.77
N GLY A 97 -14.99 9.49 10.93
CA GLY A 97 -15.58 9.94 12.16
C GLY A 97 -16.40 8.85 12.84
N LEU A 98 -15.99 7.59 12.67
CA LEU A 98 -16.60 6.41 13.29
C LEU A 98 -18.10 6.31 12.97
N ARG A 99 -18.45 6.63 11.72
CA ARG A 99 -19.84 6.72 11.25
C ARG A 99 -20.35 5.43 10.63
N GLY A 100 -19.45 4.65 10.05
CA GLY A 100 -19.67 3.28 9.58
C GLY A 100 -18.83 2.30 10.37
N THR A 101 -17.58 2.67 10.67
CA THR A 101 -16.55 1.77 11.22
C THR A 101 -16.09 2.11 12.65
N ARG A 102 -15.41 1.17 13.32
CA ARG A 102 -14.80 1.36 14.63
C ARG A 102 -13.52 0.50 14.75
N VAL A 103 -12.38 1.19 14.88
CA VAL A 103 -11.01 0.88 15.40
C VAL A 103 -10.73 -0.30 16.35
N ARG A 104 -11.72 -1.06 16.77
CA ARG A 104 -11.65 -2.20 17.71
C ARG A 104 -12.82 -3.19 17.53
N ASP A 105 -13.57 -3.10 16.44
CA ASP A 105 -14.78 -3.85 16.14
C ASP A 105 -14.92 -4.20 14.64
N ARG A 106 -14.13 -5.20 14.18
CA ARG A 106 -14.07 -5.86 12.85
C ARG A 106 -15.31 -5.86 11.92
N ASP A 107 -16.51 -5.75 12.48
CA ASP A 107 -17.79 -5.70 11.78
C ASP A 107 -18.71 -4.85 12.68
N THR A 108 -18.63 -3.54 12.51
CA THR A 108 -19.20 -2.51 13.38
C THR A 108 -20.72 -2.55 13.43
N ASP A 109 -21.32 -3.08 12.37
CA ASP A 109 -22.73 -3.05 12.05
C ASP A 109 -23.42 -4.44 12.21
N ASP A 110 -22.61 -5.50 12.37
CA ASP A 110 -22.95 -6.92 12.54
C ASP A 110 -23.72 -7.53 11.34
N ASP A 111 -23.48 -7.08 10.09
CA ASP A 111 -24.15 -7.62 8.91
C ASP A 111 -23.42 -8.79 8.22
N GLY A 112 -22.15 -8.99 8.59
CA GLY A 112 -21.31 -10.11 8.16
C GLY A 112 -20.28 -9.78 7.08
N THR A 113 -20.20 -8.53 6.67
CA THR A 113 -19.07 -7.93 5.93
C THR A 113 -18.13 -7.24 6.95
N THR A 114 -16.83 -7.25 6.69
CA THR A 114 -15.84 -6.57 7.53
C THR A 114 -15.83 -5.07 7.28
N ASP A 115 -15.44 -4.27 8.27
CA ASP A 115 -15.47 -2.80 8.13
C ASP A 115 -14.55 -2.29 7.00
N GLY A 116 -13.45 -2.99 6.70
CA GLY A 116 -12.61 -2.73 5.53
C GLY A 116 -13.40 -2.85 4.22
N ASP A 117 -13.99 -4.02 3.94
CA ASP A 117 -14.80 -4.31 2.75
C ASP A 117 -16.16 -3.53 2.67
N GLU A 118 -16.38 -2.50 3.47
CA GLU A 118 -17.60 -1.68 3.42
C GLU A 118 -17.33 -0.30 2.77
N ASP A 119 -18.07 0.10 1.74
CA ASP A 119 -18.21 1.52 1.37
C ASP A 119 -19.10 2.33 2.39
N ALA A 120 -18.54 2.65 3.57
CA ALA A 120 -19.28 3.31 4.65
C ALA A 120 -19.76 4.71 4.27
N ASP A 121 -18.97 5.38 3.45
CA ASP A 121 -19.11 6.75 2.96
C ASP A 121 -20.16 6.87 1.82
N HIS A 122 -20.32 5.79 1.06
CA HIS A 122 -21.12 5.63 -0.16
C HIS A 122 -20.59 6.43 -1.37
N ASP A 123 -19.27 6.50 -1.54
CA ASP A 123 -18.65 7.16 -2.68
C ASP A 123 -18.18 6.21 -3.78
N GLY A 124 -18.13 4.91 -3.47
CA GLY A 124 -17.90 3.81 -4.40
C GLY A 124 -16.50 3.19 -4.33
N LEU A 125 -15.72 3.51 -3.30
CA LEU A 125 -14.53 2.79 -2.85
C LEU A 125 -14.86 2.11 -1.51
N ASP A 126 -14.25 0.96 -1.23
CA ASP A 126 -14.38 0.33 0.08
C ASP A 126 -13.43 1.04 1.07
N ASN A 127 -13.58 0.81 2.38
CA ASN A 127 -12.89 1.66 3.36
C ASN A 127 -11.39 1.39 3.44
N GLU A 128 -10.93 0.20 3.04
CA GLU A 128 -9.51 -0.13 2.96
C GLU A 128 -8.82 0.69 1.86
N ASP A 129 -9.41 0.84 0.68
CA ASP A 129 -8.87 1.61 -0.48
C ASP A 129 -9.03 3.16 -0.39
N GLU A 130 -9.48 3.70 0.75
CA GLU A 130 -9.77 5.14 0.91
C GLU A 130 -8.53 6.02 1.16
N ASP A 131 -7.43 5.43 1.60
CA ASP A 131 -6.17 6.13 1.78
C ASP A 131 -5.41 6.33 0.47
N ASP A 132 -5.48 5.39 -0.46
CA ASP A 132 -4.85 5.39 -1.80
C ASP A 132 -5.43 6.44 -2.73
N SER A 133 -6.74 6.65 -2.65
CA SER A 133 -7.42 7.74 -3.37
C SER A 133 -6.81 9.14 -3.07
N SER A 134 -6.03 9.24 -2.00
CA SER A 134 -5.38 10.45 -1.50
C SER A 134 -3.85 10.41 -1.43
N GLU A 135 -3.24 9.24 -1.59
CA GLU A 135 -1.80 9.05 -1.76
C GLU A 135 -1.38 9.58 -3.14
N SER A 136 -0.10 9.91 -3.29
CA SER A 136 0.44 10.41 -4.55
C SER A 136 1.75 9.70 -4.76
N CYS A 137 1.61 8.50 -5.32
CA CYS A 137 2.67 7.60 -5.73
C CYS A 137 3.52 7.08 -4.56
N VAL A 138 3.55 5.76 -4.48
CA VAL A 138 4.57 4.89 -3.87
C VAL A 138 4.43 4.62 -2.36
N ALA A 139 4.23 3.32 -2.10
CA ALA A 139 4.52 2.52 -0.91
C ALA A 139 3.38 2.34 0.09
N ASP A 140 2.45 1.43 -0.23
CA ASP A 140 1.98 0.43 0.74
C ASP A 140 1.73 -0.95 0.10
N ASP A 141 2.67 -1.40 -0.76
CA ASP A 141 2.81 -2.79 -1.22
C ASP A 141 3.26 -3.75 -0.09
N ASP A 142 2.58 -3.70 1.06
CA ASP A 142 2.63 -4.74 2.08
C ASP A 142 1.90 -5.96 1.50
N ASP A 143 2.66 -6.85 0.87
CA ASP A 143 2.28 -8.21 0.48
C ASP A 143 2.75 -9.15 1.61
N SER A 144 1.86 -9.50 2.52
CA SER A 144 2.18 -10.24 3.73
C SER A 144 2.45 -11.72 3.50
N ASP A 145 2.05 -12.27 2.35
CA ASP A 145 2.21 -13.68 2.03
C ASP A 145 3.06 -14.01 0.79
N ASP A 146 3.64 -12.97 0.19
CA ASP A 146 4.59 -12.97 -0.94
C ASP A 146 3.96 -13.57 -2.22
N ASP A 147 2.72 -13.20 -2.57
CA ASP A 147 1.97 -13.71 -3.73
C ASP A 147 1.69 -12.68 -4.85
N SER A 148 2.28 -11.50 -4.72
CA SER A 148 2.23 -10.38 -5.67
C SER A 148 0.93 -9.60 -5.72
N VAL A 149 -0.10 -9.98 -4.96
CA VAL A 149 -1.24 -9.10 -4.68
C VAL A 149 -0.91 -8.31 -3.42
N ALA A 150 -1.18 -7.00 -3.42
CA ALA A 150 -1.03 -6.23 -2.19
C ALA A 150 -2.09 -6.69 -1.17
N ASP A 151 -1.77 -6.68 0.13
CA ASP A 151 -2.71 -7.12 1.20
C ASP A 151 -4.09 -6.41 1.10
N GLU A 152 -4.09 -5.21 0.51
CA GLU A 152 -5.23 -4.33 0.25
C GLU A 152 -6.07 -4.73 -0.99
N ASP A 153 -5.47 -5.31 -2.03
CA ASP A 153 -6.17 -5.76 -3.25
C ASP A 153 -6.70 -7.20 -3.14
N GLU A 154 -6.22 -7.95 -2.16
CA GLU A 154 -6.62 -9.35 -1.95
C GLU A 154 -8.14 -9.52 -1.69
N ASN A 155 -8.84 -8.49 -1.22
CA ASN A 155 -10.27 -8.59 -0.98
C ASN A 155 -11.14 -8.48 -2.27
N GLU A 156 -10.67 -7.77 -3.30
CA GLU A 156 -11.38 -7.51 -4.55
C GLU A 156 -11.44 -8.82 -5.37
N HIS A 157 -10.41 -9.65 -5.21
CA HIS A 157 -10.30 -11.00 -5.77
C HIS A 157 -10.83 -12.10 -4.82
N GLY A 158 -11.11 -11.76 -3.55
CA GLY A 158 -11.63 -12.70 -2.54
C GLY A 158 -10.57 -13.66 -1.99
N ALA A 159 -9.32 -13.26 -2.12
CA ALA A 159 -8.11 -13.78 -1.50
C ALA A 159 -8.00 -13.32 -0.03
N SER A 160 -6.90 -13.63 0.63
CA SER A 160 -6.65 -13.41 2.05
C SER A 160 -5.16 -13.19 2.26
N SER A 161 -4.79 -11.96 2.63
CA SER A 161 -3.45 -11.38 2.94
C SER A 161 -2.41 -12.17 3.74
N HIS A 162 -2.58 -13.47 3.92
CA HIS A 162 -1.83 -14.34 4.82
C HIS A 162 -1.82 -15.79 4.32
N ASP A 163 -2.39 -16.06 3.15
CA ASP A 163 -2.56 -17.34 2.48
C ASP A 163 -2.52 -17.18 0.96
N SER A 164 -1.31 -17.16 0.38
CA SER A 164 -0.92 -17.11 -1.05
C SER A 164 -1.55 -18.14 -2.03
N ASP A 165 -2.67 -18.76 -1.67
CA ASP A 165 -3.50 -19.75 -2.40
C ASP A 165 -4.76 -19.95 -1.53
N SER A 166 -5.58 -18.89 -1.42
CA SER A 166 -6.68 -18.78 -0.47
C SER A 166 -7.75 -19.86 -0.64
N ASP A 167 -7.87 -20.39 -1.85
CA ASP A 167 -8.87 -21.40 -2.21
C ASP A 167 -8.32 -22.86 -2.23
N ASP A 168 -7.01 -23.03 -1.98
CA ASP A 168 -6.25 -24.29 -1.95
C ASP A 168 -6.32 -25.08 -3.30
N ASP A 169 -6.50 -24.40 -4.45
CA ASP A 169 -6.56 -25.05 -5.76
C ASP A 169 -5.18 -25.27 -6.42
N GLY A 170 -4.17 -24.52 -5.95
CA GLY A 170 -2.77 -24.63 -6.33
C GLY A 170 -2.32 -23.63 -7.40
N VAL A 171 -3.10 -22.58 -7.65
CA VAL A 171 -2.71 -21.31 -8.27
C VAL A 171 -2.56 -20.29 -7.12
N ALA A 172 -1.57 -19.40 -7.17
CA ALA A 172 -1.44 -18.33 -6.17
C ALA A 172 -2.53 -17.28 -6.40
N ASP A 173 -2.91 -16.49 -5.39
CA ASP A 173 -4.05 -15.59 -5.59
C ASP A 173 -3.71 -14.50 -6.63
N GLY A 174 -2.47 -14.01 -6.69
CA GLY A 174 -2.02 -13.12 -7.78
C GLY A 174 -2.02 -13.72 -9.18
N ASP A 175 -1.82 -15.04 -9.30
CA ASP A 175 -1.87 -15.77 -10.59
C ASP A 175 -3.32 -16.09 -11.04
N GLU A 176 -4.34 -15.79 -10.23
CA GLU A 176 -5.76 -16.03 -10.56
C GLU A 176 -6.27 -15.01 -11.59
N ASP A 177 -7.40 -15.33 -12.25
CA ASP A 177 -8.14 -14.42 -13.17
C ASP A 177 -9.58 -14.45 -12.67
N SER A 178 -9.80 -13.78 -11.52
CA SER A 178 -11.04 -13.90 -10.74
C SER A 178 -12.25 -13.37 -11.50
N ASP A 179 -12.03 -12.41 -12.39
CA ASP A 179 -13.04 -11.67 -13.14
C ASP A 179 -13.34 -12.29 -14.54
N GLU A 180 -12.48 -13.20 -15.02
CA GLU A 180 -12.48 -13.87 -16.33
C GLU A 180 -12.28 -12.94 -17.54
N ASP A 181 -11.56 -11.83 -17.40
CA ASP A 181 -11.22 -10.92 -18.51
C ASP A 181 -9.93 -11.28 -19.25
N GLY A 182 -9.06 -12.06 -18.60
CA GLY A 182 -7.89 -12.71 -19.18
C GLY A 182 -6.54 -12.10 -18.84
N GLU A 183 -6.50 -11.12 -17.93
CA GLU A 183 -5.29 -10.71 -17.20
C GLU A 183 -5.26 -11.40 -15.83
N ALA A 184 -4.09 -11.47 -15.18
CA ALA A 184 -4.00 -12.00 -13.83
C ALA A 184 -4.45 -10.95 -12.80
N ASP A 185 -4.86 -11.40 -11.62
CA ASP A 185 -5.32 -10.53 -10.53
C ASP A 185 -4.18 -9.56 -10.12
N GLU A 186 -2.91 -10.01 -10.13
CA GLU A 186 -1.72 -9.15 -9.94
C GLU A 186 -1.51 -8.08 -11.03
N ASP A 187 -2.18 -8.19 -12.18
CA ASP A 187 -2.11 -7.26 -13.30
C ASP A 187 -3.34 -6.29 -13.35
N GLU A 188 -4.34 -6.48 -12.48
CA GLU A 188 -5.60 -5.72 -12.53
C GLU A 188 -5.53 -4.35 -11.84
N ASP A 189 -4.56 -4.13 -10.96
CA ASP A 189 -4.30 -2.86 -10.26
C ASP A 189 -4.00 -1.70 -11.24
N ASP A 190 -3.68 -2.03 -12.49
CA ASP A 190 -3.39 -1.11 -13.58
C ASP A 190 -4.60 -0.32 -14.12
N ALA A 191 -5.84 -0.74 -13.79
CA ALA A 191 -7.00 -0.32 -14.59
C ALA A 191 -7.85 0.83 -14.01
N ALA A 192 -7.88 1.03 -12.69
CA ALA A 192 -8.96 1.82 -12.08
C ALA A 192 -8.58 3.27 -11.74
N VAL A 193 -7.55 3.54 -10.93
CA VAL A 193 -7.16 4.91 -10.55
C VAL A 193 -5.69 5.00 -10.09
N ASP A 194 -4.72 5.14 -11.00
CA ASP A 194 -3.45 5.77 -10.61
C ASP A 194 -2.89 6.77 -11.64
N ASP A 195 -2.34 7.88 -11.15
CA ASP A 195 -1.78 9.02 -11.90
C ASP A 195 -0.26 9.06 -11.71
N CYS A 196 0.38 7.88 -11.69
CA CYS A 196 1.78 7.69 -11.31
C CYS A 196 2.67 7.07 -12.41
N VAL A 197 2.39 7.48 -13.65
CA VAL A 197 3.26 7.43 -14.87
C VAL A 197 4.65 8.11 -14.77
N VAL A 198 5.27 8.19 -13.59
CA VAL A 198 6.65 8.64 -13.43
C VAL A 198 7.53 7.52 -13.95
N ASP A 199 7.95 7.65 -15.20
CA ASP A 199 8.99 6.83 -15.81
C ASP A 199 10.37 7.42 -15.44
N SER A 200 11.00 6.93 -14.37
CA SER A 200 12.28 7.47 -13.88
C SER A 200 13.45 7.19 -14.82
N ASP A 201 13.33 6.16 -15.64
CA ASP A 201 14.42 5.67 -16.49
C ASP A 201 14.24 5.91 -18.01
N ASP A 202 13.07 6.45 -18.39
CA ASP A 202 12.58 6.90 -19.71
C ASP A 202 12.42 5.72 -20.71
N ASP A 203 11.96 4.56 -20.25
CA ASP A 203 11.82 3.33 -21.05
C ASP A 203 10.42 3.08 -21.64
N GLY A 204 9.37 3.70 -21.09
CA GLY A 204 8.01 3.62 -21.60
C GLY A 204 6.96 3.26 -20.56
N GLU A 205 7.36 2.64 -19.44
CA GLU A 205 6.48 2.17 -18.36
C GLU A 205 6.57 3.07 -17.11
N GLY A 206 5.59 2.96 -16.22
CA GLY A 206 5.59 3.65 -14.92
C GLY A 206 6.60 3.04 -13.95
N ASP A 207 7.10 3.82 -12.99
CA ASP A 207 7.94 3.30 -11.90
C ASP A 207 7.17 2.29 -11.00
N GLU A 208 5.82 2.28 -11.03
CA GLU A 208 4.97 1.28 -10.35
C GLU A 208 5.04 -0.09 -11.05
N ASP A 209 4.99 -0.10 -12.38
CA ASP A 209 5.16 -1.28 -13.24
C ASP A 209 6.59 -1.87 -13.19
N GLU A 210 7.52 -1.28 -12.42
CA GLU A 210 8.88 -1.82 -12.20
C GLU A 210 8.93 -2.97 -11.17
N GLY A 211 7.80 -3.32 -10.53
CA GLY A 211 7.63 -4.50 -9.68
C GLY A 211 8.02 -5.81 -10.39
N ASP A 212 7.77 -5.86 -11.70
CA ASP A 212 8.07 -6.98 -12.58
C ASP A 212 9.55 -7.16 -12.93
N VAL A 213 10.46 -6.31 -12.45
CA VAL A 213 11.87 -6.43 -12.83
C VAL A 213 12.62 -7.37 -11.87
N LEU A 214 12.69 -8.65 -12.24
CA LEU A 214 13.58 -9.61 -11.55
C LEU A 214 15.02 -9.07 -11.50
N GLY A 215 15.50 -8.45 -12.59
CA GLY A 215 16.76 -7.71 -12.59
C GLY A 215 17.41 -7.57 -13.96
N THR A 216 18.74 -7.44 -14.00
CA THR A 216 19.47 -7.23 -15.26
C THR A 216 20.39 -8.38 -15.62
N ILE A 217 20.38 -8.82 -16.88
CA ILE A 217 21.33 -9.81 -17.39
C ILE A 217 22.75 -9.28 -17.20
N THR A 218 23.53 -9.99 -16.39
CA THR A 218 24.96 -9.71 -16.21
C THR A 218 25.79 -10.41 -17.28
N SER A 219 25.42 -11.64 -17.64
CA SER A 219 26.10 -12.39 -18.70
C SER A 219 25.32 -13.58 -19.19
N PHE A 220 25.47 -13.88 -20.48
CA PHE A 220 25.02 -15.12 -21.11
C PHE A 220 26.18 -15.79 -21.87
N ASP A 221 26.39 -17.09 -21.65
CA ASP A 221 27.36 -17.89 -22.40
C ASP A 221 26.64 -18.87 -23.34
N SER A 222 26.56 -18.52 -24.62
CA SER A 222 25.89 -19.31 -25.66
C SER A 222 26.52 -20.68 -25.94
N LEU A 223 27.70 -21.01 -25.39
CA LEU A 223 28.31 -22.33 -25.51
C LEU A 223 27.88 -23.26 -24.38
N THR A 224 27.58 -22.71 -23.21
CA THR A 224 27.18 -23.47 -22.03
C THR A 224 25.71 -23.30 -21.67
N GLY A 225 25.00 -22.35 -22.27
CA GLY A 225 23.62 -21.99 -21.95
C GLY A 225 23.48 -21.18 -20.65
N VAL A 226 24.59 -20.85 -19.99
CA VAL A 226 24.51 -20.26 -18.64
C VAL A 226 24.13 -18.79 -18.74
N LEU A 227 22.99 -18.45 -18.15
CA LEU A 227 22.48 -17.10 -17.97
C LEU A 227 22.68 -16.68 -16.51
N VAL A 228 23.16 -15.46 -16.30
CA VAL A 228 23.35 -14.87 -14.97
C VAL A 228 22.67 -13.51 -14.95
N ILE A 229 21.76 -13.34 -14.00
CA ILE A 229 20.96 -12.13 -13.80
C ILE A 229 21.33 -11.57 -12.43
N ALA A 230 21.60 -10.27 -12.37
CA ALA A 230 21.77 -9.57 -11.11
C ALA A 230 20.39 -9.08 -10.67
N ALA A 231 19.81 -9.75 -9.67
CA ALA A 231 18.47 -9.46 -9.23
C ALA A 231 18.40 -8.12 -8.49
N ALA A 232 17.29 -7.40 -8.62
CA ALA A 232 17.06 -6.12 -7.95
C ALA A 232 17.23 -6.24 -6.42
N ALA A 233 16.77 -7.36 -5.84
CA ALA A 233 16.94 -7.75 -4.44
C ALA A 233 18.40 -8.01 -3.98
N GLY A 234 19.40 -7.88 -4.88
CA GLY A 234 20.82 -7.86 -4.54
C GLY A 234 21.50 -9.22 -4.44
N PHE A 235 20.90 -10.26 -5.03
CA PHE A 235 21.51 -11.57 -5.26
C PHE A 235 21.63 -11.88 -6.77
N ASP A 236 22.40 -12.91 -7.13
CA ASP A 236 22.52 -13.33 -8.52
C ASP A 236 21.61 -14.55 -8.75
N VAL A 237 20.73 -14.48 -9.76
CA VAL A 237 19.99 -15.64 -10.30
C VAL A 237 20.83 -16.27 -11.40
N THR A 238 20.87 -17.60 -11.46
CA THR A 238 21.66 -18.34 -12.47
C THR A 238 20.91 -19.57 -12.95
N GLY A 239 20.62 -19.61 -14.25
CA GLY A 239 19.93 -20.72 -14.92
C GLY A 239 20.64 -21.14 -16.21
N THR A 240 20.16 -22.24 -16.79
CA THR A 240 20.66 -22.80 -18.05
C THR A 240 19.58 -22.71 -19.13
N VAL A 241 19.80 -21.85 -20.11
CA VAL A 241 18.99 -21.75 -21.33
C VAL A 241 19.35 -22.90 -22.26
N THR A 242 18.33 -23.62 -22.70
CA THR A 242 18.45 -24.79 -23.59
C THR A 242 17.82 -24.51 -24.96
N ASP A 243 17.73 -25.54 -25.81
CA ASP A 243 17.00 -25.43 -27.08
C ASP A 243 15.46 -25.44 -26.87
N ASP A 244 15.01 -25.85 -25.67
CA ASP A 244 13.60 -25.97 -25.31
C ASP A 244 13.11 -24.75 -24.49
N THR A 245 14.01 -23.94 -23.94
CA THR A 245 13.67 -22.70 -23.22
C THR A 245 12.97 -21.70 -24.12
N GLU A 246 11.79 -21.24 -23.70
CA GLU A 246 11.04 -20.16 -24.34
C GLU A 246 11.65 -18.80 -23.94
N ILE A 247 11.68 -17.86 -24.89
CA ILE A 247 12.16 -16.50 -24.65
C ILE A 247 11.09 -15.59 -25.24
N THR A 248 10.42 -14.85 -24.38
CA THR A 248 9.35 -13.90 -24.72
C THR A 248 9.86 -12.47 -24.54
N PHE A 249 9.10 -11.53 -25.09
CA PHE A 249 9.30 -10.13 -24.80
C PHE A 249 8.07 -9.67 -24.04
N GLU A 250 8.30 -8.90 -22.98
CA GLU A 250 7.20 -8.27 -22.26
C GLU A 250 6.44 -7.34 -23.21
N ASP A 251 5.12 -7.50 -23.25
CA ASP A 251 4.27 -6.80 -24.21
C ASP A 251 3.98 -5.39 -23.67
N VAL A 252 4.70 -4.39 -24.18
CA VAL A 252 4.34 -2.98 -23.94
C VAL A 252 2.93 -2.73 -24.51
N GLU A 253 1.93 -2.61 -23.63
CA GLU A 253 0.53 -2.40 -24.01
C GLU A 253 0.39 -1.14 -24.90
N ASP A 254 -0.03 -1.34 -26.15
CA ASP A 254 -0.29 -0.27 -27.11
C ASP A 254 -1.55 0.50 -26.66
N VAL A 255 -1.38 1.63 -25.95
CA VAL A 255 -2.45 2.58 -25.58
C VAL A 255 -3.54 2.71 -26.66
N GLU A 256 -4.73 2.15 -26.38
CA GLU A 256 -5.89 2.09 -27.26
C GLU A 256 -6.54 3.48 -27.55
N ASP A 257 -5.92 4.32 -28.40
CA ASP A 257 -6.64 5.47 -29.04
C ASP A 257 -7.28 5.04 -30.38
N GLY A 258 -8.31 4.19 -30.29
CA GLY A 258 -9.49 4.21 -31.16
C GLY A 258 -9.30 4.29 -32.69
N GLY A 259 -8.26 3.70 -33.27
CA GLY A 259 -7.91 3.93 -34.68
C GLY A 259 -7.22 2.78 -35.42
N GLU A 260 -8.01 1.84 -35.95
CA GLU A 260 -7.59 0.82 -36.93
C GLU A 260 -6.26 0.09 -36.61
N VAL A 261 -6.37 -0.96 -35.77
CA VAL A 261 -5.35 -2.00 -35.52
C VAL A 261 -4.48 -2.30 -36.75
N SER A 262 -3.31 -1.71 -36.76
CA SER A 262 -2.15 -2.29 -37.43
C SER A 262 -1.43 -3.02 -36.33
N ARG A 263 -1.75 -4.31 -36.15
CA ARG A 263 -0.95 -5.24 -35.35
C ARG A 263 0.52 -4.96 -35.68
N SER A 264 1.26 -4.36 -34.76
CA SER A 264 2.70 -4.33 -34.78
C SER A 264 3.14 -5.79 -34.82
N ASP A 265 4.06 -6.12 -35.73
CA ASP A 265 4.59 -7.47 -35.87
C ASP A 265 5.58 -7.76 -34.70
N SER A 266 5.18 -7.61 -33.42
CA SER A 266 6.00 -7.90 -32.22
C SER A 266 5.88 -9.34 -31.71
N ASP A 267 4.89 -10.13 -32.17
CA ASP A 267 4.72 -11.59 -31.94
C ASP A 267 5.93 -12.49 -32.36
N ALA A 268 7.10 -11.93 -32.64
CA ALA A 268 8.29 -12.70 -32.95
C ALA A 268 8.89 -13.19 -31.62
N PRO A 269 8.94 -14.52 -31.37
CA PRO A 269 9.54 -15.03 -30.15
C PRO A 269 10.99 -14.56 -30.05
N GLY A 270 11.39 -14.19 -28.85
CA GLY A 270 12.75 -13.83 -28.49
C GLY A 270 13.72 -14.96 -28.80
N THR A 271 14.99 -14.61 -28.87
CA THR A 271 16.05 -15.57 -29.18
C THR A 271 17.21 -15.41 -28.21
N VAL A 272 18.08 -16.41 -28.18
CA VAL A 272 19.35 -16.32 -27.43
C VAL A 272 20.27 -15.17 -27.89
N GLU A 273 19.98 -14.51 -29.02
CA GLU A 273 20.70 -13.29 -29.45
C GLU A 273 20.25 -12.05 -28.65
N ASP A 274 19.08 -12.12 -28.01
CA ASP A 274 18.46 -11.05 -27.24
C ASP A 274 18.89 -11.08 -25.75
N LEU A 275 19.39 -12.22 -25.26
CA LEU A 275 19.99 -12.38 -23.93
C LEU A 275 21.37 -11.71 -23.80
N GLN A 276 21.40 -10.38 -23.92
CA GLN A 276 22.62 -9.57 -23.86
C GLN A 276 22.80 -8.94 -22.49
N ALA A 277 24.06 -8.73 -22.10
CA ALA A 277 24.35 -8.06 -20.84
C ALA A 277 23.80 -6.63 -20.83
N GLY A 278 23.01 -6.30 -19.81
CA GLY A 278 22.30 -5.02 -19.69
C GLY A 278 20.84 -5.06 -20.13
N VAL A 279 20.36 -6.18 -20.68
CA VAL A 279 18.92 -6.38 -20.91
C VAL A 279 18.24 -6.64 -19.57
N VAL A 280 17.08 -6.01 -19.38
CA VAL A 280 16.23 -6.17 -18.21
C VAL A 280 15.42 -7.46 -18.39
N VAL A 281 15.31 -8.22 -17.31
CA VAL A 281 14.56 -9.47 -17.25
C VAL A 281 13.35 -9.19 -16.39
N ALA A 282 12.17 -9.50 -16.92
CA ALA A 282 10.92 -9.43 -16.19
C ALA A 282 10.88 -10.63 -15.23
N ASP A 283 10.62 -11.82 -15.75
CA ASP A 283 10.63 -13.07 -14.98
C ASP A 283 11.54 -14.19 -15.56
N VAL A 284 11.87 -15.19 -14.72
CA VAL A 284 12.42 -16.49 -15.14
C VAL A 284 11.75 -17.68 -14.44
N GLU A 285 11.19 -18.57 -15.25
CA GLU A 285 10.68 -19.86 -14.76
C GLU A 285 11.74 -20.96 -14.85
N PHE A 286 11.85 -21.75 -13.78
CA PHE A 286 12.72 -22.93 -13.75
C PHE A 286 11.93 -24.21 -14.01
N GLU A 287 12.52 -25.08 -14.82
CA GLU A 287 12.09 -26.47 -14.94
C GLU A 287 12.14 -27.19 -13.58
N ASP A 288 11.45 -28.33 -13.46
CA ASP A 288 11.39 -29.22 -12.29
C ASP A 288 12.78 -29.57 -11.66
N ASP A 289 13.87 -29.42 -12.42
CA ASP A 289 15.22 -29.72 -11.98
C ASP A 289 15.93 -28.55 -11.26
N GLY A 290 15.34 -27.35 -11.31
CA GLY A 290 15.83 -26.12 -10.67
C GLY A 290 17.15 -25.61 -11.24
N VAL A 291 17.49 -25.99 -12.48
CA VAL A 291 18.75 -25.63 -13.16
C VAL A 291 18.52 -25.19 -14.59
N GLU A 292 17.66 -25.90 -15.33
CA GLU A 292 17.22 -25.52 -16.68
C GLU A 292 16.07 -24.52 -16.58
N LEU A 293 16.06 -23.52 -17.47
CA LEU A 293 15.00 -22.51 -17.53
C LEU A 293 13.93 -22.98 -18.52
N ASP A 294 12.66 -22.92 -18.10
CA ASP A 294 11.52 -23.19 -18.97
C ASP A 294 11.21 -21.94 -19.79
N ASN A 295 11.08 -20.80 -19.12
CA ASN A 295 10.85 -19.48 -19.71
C ASN A 295 11.89 -18.44 -19.25
N VAL A 296 12.13 -17.44 -20.09
CA VAL A 296 12.84 -16.19 -19.79
C VAL A 296 12.11 -15.03 -20.49
N GLU A 297 11.43 -14.23 -19.69
CA GLU A 297 10.73 -13.01 -20.09
C GLU A 297 11.74 -11.83 -20.11
N ILE A 298 11.81 -11.06 -21.20
CA ILE A 298 12.74 -9.92 -21.27
C ILE A 298 12.09 -8.66 -21.82
N TYR A 299 12.44 -7.51 -21.25
CA TYR A 299 12.05 -6.23 -21.82
C TYR A 299 12.78 -5.97 -23.14
N ALA A 300 12.02 -5.46 -24.12
CA ALA A 300 12.58 -5.12 -25.42
C ALA A 300 13.64 -4.02 -25.29
N PRO A 301 14.82 -4.16 -25.91
CA PRO A 301 15.87 -3.16 -25.78
C PRO A 301 15.44 -1.81 -26.38
N ALA A 302 15.44 -0.76 -25.56
CA ALA A 302 15.16 0.61 -25.98
C ALA A 302 15.96 1.01 -27.25
N SER A 303 15.25 1.49 -28.28
CA SER A 303 15.76 1.74 -29.64
C SER A 303 16.51 3.07 -29.83
#